data_AF-A0A8H6HUF1-F1
#
_entry.id   AF-A0A8H6HUF1-F1
#
_cell.length_a   1.000
_cell.length_b   1.000
_cell.length_c   1.000
_cell.angle_alpha   90.00
_cell.angle_beta   90.00
_cell.angle_gamma   90.00
#
_symmetry.space_group_name_H-M   'P 1'
#
loop_
_entity.id
_entity.type
_entity.pdbx_description
1 polymer ?
#
loop_
_entity_poly.entity_id
_entity_poly.type
_entity_poly.pdbx_seq_one_letter_code
_entity_poly.pdbx_strand_id
1 'polypeptide(L)' 'MARRSAPPSETQYLPHPPHQGRRLNDPNESAFSRFLRTEVFAPEKLPGNLSIATGVAMFVGGIAAVRTWGELLVPA' A
#
# COMPACT_ATOMS: atom_id res chain seq x y z
N MET A 1 5.49 3.24 -58.91
CA MET A 1 4.62 3.15 -57.72
C MET A 1 5.17 2.11 -56.78
N ALA A 2 5.68 2.56 -55.63
CA ALA A 2 6.30 1.73 -54.61
C ALA A 2 5.24 0.92 -53.83
N ARG A 3 5.49 -0.37 -53.61
CA ARG A 3 4.82 -1.13 -52.55
C ARG A 3 5.86 -1.54 -51.54
N ARG A 4 6.18 -0.60 -50.65
CA ARG A 4 7.01 -0.80 -49.47
C ARG A 4 6.14 -1.55 -48.46
N SER A 5 6.30 -2.87 -48.37
CA SER A 5 5.66 -3.65 -47.30
C SER A 5 6.29 -3.23 -45.96
N ALA A 6 5.47 -2.74 -45.04
CA ALA A 6 5.90 -2.40 -43.68
C ALA A 6 6.28 -3.67 -42.91
N PRO A 7 7.28 -3.62 -42.01
CA PRO A 7 7.61 -4.75 -41.16
C PRO A 7 6.43 -5.08 -40.22
N PRO A 8 6.19 -6.37 -39.90
CA PRO A 8 5.12 -6.77 -39.01
C PRO A 8 5.35 -6.17 -37.62
N SER A 9 4.42 -5.33 -37.18
CA SER A 9 4.32 -4.84 -35.81
C SER A 9 3.78 -5.94 -34.91
N GLU A 10 4.50 -7.07 -34.80
CA GLU A 10 4.17 -8.07 -33.79
C GLU A 10 4.53 -7.46 -32.42
N THR A 11 3.49 -7.10 -31.68
CA THR A 11 3.60 -6.75 -30.28
C THR A 11 4.05 -8.00 -29.55
N GLN A 12 5.34 -8.05 -29.25
CA GLN A 12 5.95 -9.10 -28.45
C GLN A 12 5.28 -9.10 -27.07
N TYR A 13 4.31 -10.00 -26.89
CA TYR A 13 3.57 -10.16 -25.65
C TYR A 13 4.54 -10.71 -24.62
N LEU A 14 5.13 -9.82 -23.82
CA LEU A 14 5.90 -10.21 -22.65
C LEU A 14 4.88 -10.71 -21.62
N PRO A 15 4.88 -12.00 -21.22
CA PRO A 15 4.05 -12.45 -20.13
C PRO A 15 4.50 -11.67 -18.90
N HIS A 16 3.65 -10.79 -18.39
CA HIS A 16 3.85 -10.27 -17.05
C HIS A 16 3.89 -11.50 -16.14
N PRO A 17 4.99 -11.74 -15.39
CA PRO A 17 4.92 -12.75 -14.35
C PRO A 17 3.71 -12.37 -13.51
N PRO A 18 2.76 -13.29 -13.29
CA PRO A 18 1.70 -12.99 -12.35
C PRO A 18 2.43 -12.57 -11.09
N HIS A 19 2.09 -11.41 -10.54
CA HIS A 19 2.35 -11.15 -9.13
C HIS A 19 1.53 -12.19 -8.38
N GLN A 20 2.06 -13.41 -8.38
CA GLN A 20 1.66 -14.53 -7.58
C GLN A 20 2.17 -14.13 -6.20
N GLY A 21 1.46 -13.16 -5.61
CA GLY A 21 1.43 -12.96 -4.19
C GLY A 21 1.28 -14.36 -3.64
N ARG A 22 2.36 -14.81 -3.01
CA ARG A 22 2.56 -16.17 -2.58
C ARG A 22 1.49 -16.43 -1.52
N ARG A 23 0.29 -16.78 -1.98
CA ARG A 23 -0.83 -17.25 -1.16
C ARG A 23 -0.45 -18.64 -0.70
N LEU A 24 0.53 -18.69 0.20
CA LEU A 24 0.67 -19.77 1.14
C LEU A 24 -0.57 -19.66 2.00
N ASN A 25 -1.63 -20.33 1.57
CA ASN A 25 -2.77 -20.61 2.42
C ASN A 25 -2.24 -21.69 3.38
N ASP A 26 -1.48 -21.24 4.38
CA ASP A 26 -0.88 -22.12 5.37
C ASP A 26 -2.01 -22.56 6.31
N PRO A 27 -2.39 -23.85 6.32
CA PRO A 27 -3.47 -24.33 7.19
C PRO A 27 -3.14 -24.21 8.68
N ASN A 28 -1.89 -23.90 9.06
CA ASN A 28 -1.49 -23.58 10.43
C ASN A 28 -1.55 -22.07 10.76
N GLU A 29 -2.07 -21.24 9.86
CA GLU A 29 -2.16 -19.80 10.10
C GLU A 29 -3.20 -19.49 11.19
N SER A 30 -2.78 -18.79 12.25
CA SER A 30 -3.68 -18.36 13.32
C SER A 30 -4.74 -17.39 12.78
N ALA A 31 -5.95 -17.40 13.35
CA ALA A 31 -7.03 -16.51 12.93
C ALA A 31 -6.64 -15.02 12.97
N PHE A 32 -5.73 -14.66 13.89
CA PHE A 32 -5.16 -13.31 13.98
C PHE A 32 -4.20 -13.00 12.82
N SER A 33 -3.29 -13.92 12.46
CA SER A 33 -2.41 -13.75 11.30
C SER A 33 -3.22 -13.64 10.01
N ARG A 34 -4.25 -14.49 9.86
CA ARG A 34 -5.16 -14.45 8.71
C ARG A 34 -5.88 -13.10 8.63
N PHE A 35 -6.38 -12.57 9.75
CA PHE A 35 -7.01 -11.25 9.82
C PHE A 35 -6.06 -10.13 9.42
N LEU A 36 -4.83 -10.13 9.95
CA LEU A 36 -3.82 -9.13 9.56
C LEU A 36 -3.56 -9.19 8.05
N ARG A 37 -3.45 -10.38 7.48
CA ARG A 37 -3.25 -10.56 6.04
C ARG A 37 -4.43 -10.09 5.20
N THR A 38 -5.67 -10.36 5.62
CA THR A 38 -6.86 -10.10 4.81
C THR A 38 -7.48 -8.73 5.03
N GLU A 39 -7.42 -8.20 6.23
CA GLU A 39 -8.09 -6.94 6.57
C GLU A 39 -7.11 -5.79 6.70
N VAL A 40 -5.89 -6.04 7.22
CA VAL A 40 -4.91 -4.97 7.48
C VAL A 40 -3.97 -4.74 6.31
N PHE A 41 -3.37 -5.81 5.77
CA PHE A 41 -2.35 -5.74 4.72
C PHE A 41 -2.85 -6.13 3.34
N ALA A 42 -4.15 -6.40 3.17
CA ALA A 42 -4.71 -6.68 1.86
C ALA A 42 -4.58 -5.46 0.95
N PRO A 43 -4.10 -5.62 -0.30
CA PRO A 43 -3.80 -4.51 -1.18
C PRO A 43 -5.02 -3.62 -1.48
N GLU A 44 -6.23 -4.16 -1.42
CA GLU A 44 -7.48 -3.42 -1.61
C GLU A 44 -7.86 -2.56 -0.39
N LYS A 45 -7.34 -2.87 0.79
CA LYS A 45 -7.62 -2.17 2.06
C LYS A 45 -6.47 -1.28 2.51
N LEU A 46 -5.28 -1.44 1.91
CA LEU A 46 -4.10 -0.64 2.22
C LEU A 46 -4.34 0.88 2.17
N PRO A 47 -4.99 1.46 1.13
CA PRO A 47 -5.18 2.92 1.08
C PRO A 47 -6.01 3.43 2.26
N GLY A 48 -7.10 2.74 2.61
CA GLY A 48 -7.98 3.12 3.72
C GLY A 48 -7.32 2.92 5.08
N ASN A 49 -6.66 1.78 5.28
CA ASN A 49 -5.94 1.48 6.52
C ASN A 49 -4.76 2.44 6.74
N LEU A 50 -4.08 2.82 5.66
CA LEU A 50 -3.02 3.82 5.72
C LEU A 50 -3.59 5.18 6.14
N SER A 51 -4.72 5.62 5.58
CA SER A 51 -5.38 6.86 6.02
C SER A 51 -5.76 6.83 7.50
N ILE A 52 -6.27 5.70 8.00
CA ILE A 52 -6.59 5.52 9.42
C ILE A 52 -5.31 5.59 10.26
N ALA A 53 -4.26 4.86 9.87
CA ALA A 53 -2.98 4.86 10.57
C ALA A 53 -2.36 6.27 10.60
N THR A 54 -2.37 6.97 9.48
CA THR A 54 -1.90 8.36 9.39
C THR A 54 -2.74 9.28 10.27
N GLY A 55 -4.07 9.15 10.27
CA GLY A 55 -4.96 9.95 11.10
C GLY A 55 -4.68 9.76 12.60
N VAL A 56 -4.56 8.49 13.04
CA VAL A 56 -4.23 8.16 14.43
C VAL A 56 -2.83 8.68 14.80
N ALA A 57 -1.85 8.49 13.91
CA ALA A 57 -0.49 8.98 14.13
C ALA A 57 -0.43 10.51 14.23
N MET A 58 -1.13 11.24 13.37
CA MET A 58 -1.21 12.70 13.43
C MET A 58 -1.91 13.18 14.70
N PHE A 59 -2.97 12.51 15.14
CA PHE A 59 -3.68 12.86 16.37
C PHE A 59 -2.78 12.69 17.61
N VAL A 60 -2.19 11.50 17.79
CA VAL A 60 -1.32 11.22 18.93
C VAL A 60 -0.03 12.06 18.85
N GLY A 61 0.54 12.20 17.65
CA GLY A 61 1.73 13.01 17.41
C GLY A 61 1.49 14.49 17.71
N GLY A 62 0.33 15.04 17.34
CA GLY A 62 -0.07 16.40 17.66
C GLY A 62 -0.22 16.64 19.16
N ILE A 63 -0.85 15.70 19.88
CA ILE A 63 -0.94 15.76 21.35
C ILE A 63 0.45 15.77 21.97
N ALA A 64 1.33 14.85 21.53
CA ALA A 64 2.69 14.78 22.02
C ALA A 64 3.44 16.09 21.74
N ALA A 65 3.31 16.64 20.53
CA ALA A 65 3.97 17.87 20.13
C ALA A 65 3.53 19.08 20.96
N VAL A 66 2.22 19.24 21.21
CA VAL A 66 1.71 20.32 22.07
C VAL A 66 2.13 20.10 23.52
N ARG A 67 2.16 18.86 24.00
CA ARG A 67 2.64 18.54 25.35
C ARG A 67 4.12 18.86 25.54
N THR A 68 4.95 18.75 24.51
CA THR A 68 6.41 18.97 24.61
C THR A 68 6.83 20.38 24.26
N TRP A 69 6.17 21.02 23.29
CA TRP A 69 6.55 22.34 22.78
C TRP A 69 5.47 23.40 22.94
N GLY A 70 4.35 23.09 23.58
CA GLY A 70 3.22 24.02 23.74
C GLY A 70 3.59 25.34 24.39
N GLU A 71 4.49 25.30 25.39
CA GLU A 71 4.97 26.53 26.05
C GLU A 71 5.78 27.44 25.13
N LEU A 72 6.50 26.87 24.15
CA LEU A 72 7.23 27.65 23.14
C LEU A 72 6.30 28.33 22.13
N LEU A 73 5.06 27.86 22.02
CA LEU A 73 4.05 28.38 21.09
C LEU A 73 3.22 29.52 21.71
N VAL A 74 3.36 29.78 23.02
CA VAL A 74 2.69 30.90 23.71
C VAL A 74 3.66 32.09 23.72
N PRO A 75 3.33 33.21 23.03
CA PRO A 75 4.11 34.43 23.13
C PRO A 75 3.96 35.03 24.53
N ALA A 76 5.06 35.61 25.04
CA ALA A 76 5.16 36.24 26.36
C ALA A 76 4.19 37.41 26.56
#